data_AF-A0A7V1IHU6-F1
#
_entry.id   AF-A0A7V1IHU6-F1
#
_cell.length_a   1.000
_cell.length_b   1.000
_cell.length_c   1.000
_cell.angle_alpha   90.00
_cell.angle_beta   90.00
_cell.angle_gamma   90.00
#
_symmetry.space_group_name_H-M   'P 1'
#
loop_
_entity.id
_entity.type
_entity.pdbx_description
1 polymer ?
#
loop_
_entity_poly.entity_id
_entity_poly.type
_entity_poly.pdbx_seq_one_letter_code
_entity_poly.pdbx_strand_id
1 'polypeptide(L)'
;TNFADVIVVDRKTGRSLAAPMRLPGRVPERSTRLAMPGSVFSNGLLDPEIREWAWELLVGGAMPSANTPAVDLVSGRVFVAASSTRPGRGVLYALDLTESEDRVGIEIAFATEMGPGSGSSPVLSLSGDRVYVSDEQGVFYAIDAGTGTIVWQVQTKATAAAAAVGANGDIYALQASGPAVVAMTREGRIRWESDLHSLAERALPSSWLLGDPVAIGNGNPTVVADAVLVPVVYGYETHLGRRIPWPVISSLVALDLETGRGMRDVVGLADDSTGVTAVLPDGTLVNSLGTALTSGAAPLAGVAGWLLPGGRELLLPRGGIQVSRPREAPTGALPAD
;
A
#
# COMPACT_ATOMS: atom_id res chain seq x y z
N THR A 1 -8.19 -12.24 -7.14
CA THR A 1 -8.08 -12.67 -5.72
C THR A 1 -9.31 -12.31 -4.90
N ASN A 2 -10.02 -11.20 -5.17
CA ASN A 2 -11.18 -10.71 -4.40
C ASN A 2 -12.20 -11.78 -4.03
N PHE A 3 -12.56 -12.67 -4.96
CA PHE A 3 -13.52 -13.73 -4.69
C PHE A 3 -12.89 -14.98 -4.04
N ALA A 4 -11.57 -15.12 -4.06
CA ALA A 4 -10.77 -16.32 -3.79
C ALA A 4 -10.84 -17.42 -4.88
N ASP A 5 -10.95 -17.04 -6.17
CA ASP A 5 -10.96 -17.98 -7.30
C ASP A 5 -9.60 -17.90 -7.94
N VAL A 6 -9.06 -19.07 -8.23
CA VAL A 6 -7.83 -19.25 -8.99
C VAL A 6 -8.20 -19.97 -10.28
N ILE A 7 -7.89 -19.32 -11.39
CA ILE A 7 -8.07 -19.88 -12.72
C ILE A 7 -6.71 -19.96 -13.40
N VAL A 8 -6.51 -21.01 -14.19
CA VAL A 8 -5.30 -21.17 -15.01
C VAL A 8 -5.74 -21.11 -16.45
N VAL A 9 -5.13 -20.21 -17.21
CA VAL A 9 -5.47 -19.97 -18.61
C VAL A 9 -4.22 -20.03 -19.48
N ASP A 10 -4.39 -20.53 -20.70
CA ASP A 10 -3.35 -20.46 -21.72
C ASP A 10 -3.13 -18.99 -22.09
N ARG A 11 -1.88 -18.54 -21.97
CA ARG A 11 -1.52 -17.13 -22.17
C ARG A 11 -1.85 -16.60 -23.58
N LYS A 12 -1.83 -17.46 -24.60
CA LYS A 12 -2.01 -17.05 -26.00
C LYS A 12 -3.48 -17.02 -26.41
N THR A 13 -4.25 -17.99 -25.94
CA THR A 13 -5.62 -18.25 -26.38
C THR A 13 -6.67 -17.85 -25.34
N GLY A 14 -6.28 -17.67 -24.08
CA GLY A 14 -7.19 -17.41 -22.97
C GLY A 14 -8.01 -18.65 -22.54
N ARG A 15 -7.79 -19.81 -23.16
CA ARG A 15 -8.52 -21.04 -22.84
C ARG A 15 -8.16 -21.53 -21.44
N SER A 16 -9.17 -21.92 -20.65
CA SER A 16 -8.93 -22.54 -19.34
C SER A 16 -8.11 -23.83 -19.49
N LEU A 17 -7.04 -23.95 -18.72
CA LEU A 17 -6.16 -25.12 -18.66
C LEU A 17 -6.47 -26.04 -17.48
N ALA A 18 -7.08 -25.48 -16.43
CA ALA A 18 -7.51 -26.19 -15.24
C ALA A 18 -8.97 -25.85 -14.92
N ALA A 19 -9.61 -26.67 -14.09
CA ALA A 19 -10.86 -26.27 -13.45
C ALA A 19 -10.58 -25.13 -12.45
N PRO A 20 -11.46 -24.13 -12.32
CA PRO A 20 -11.31 -23.10 -11.30
C PRO A 20 -11.22 -23.70 -9.89
N MET A 21 -10.25 -23.24 -9.11
CA MET A 21 -10.14 -23.58 -7.69
C MET A 21 -10.62 -22.41 -6.84
N ARG A 22 -11.59 -22.67 -5.95
CA ARG A 22 -11.90 -21.75 -4.86
C ARG A 22 -10.97 -22.04 -3.69
N LEU A 23 -10.22 -21.03 -3.22
CA LEU A 23 -9.43 -21.17 -2.00
C LEU A 23 -10.37 -21.34 -0.79
N PRO A 24 -10.03 -22.22 0.17
CA PRO A 24 -10.78 -22.31 1.42
C PRO A 24 -10.79 -20.96 2.13
N GLY A 25 -11.92 -20.58 2.73
CA GLY A 25 -12.01 -19.30 3.43
C GLY A 25 -13.45 -18.88 3.66
N ARG A 26 -13.67 -18.05 4.68
CA ARG A 26 -14.94 -17.35 4.88
C ARG A 26 -14.91 -16.04 4.11
N VAL A 27 -16.07 -15.62 3.60
CA VAL A 27 -16.26 -14.22 3.23
C VAL A 27 -16.35 -13.43 4.53
N PRO A 28 -15.46 -12.45 4.77
CA PRO A 28 -15.52 -11.65 5.99
C PRO A 28 -16.78 -10.78 5.99
N GLU A 29 -17.19 -10.33 7.18
CA GLU A 29 -18.20 -9.30 7.29
C GLU A 29 -17.73 -7.99 6.65
N ARG A 30 -18.66 -7.07 6.43
CA ARG A 30 -18.32 -5.70 6.04
C ARG A 30 -17.46 -5.05 7.10
N SER A 31 -16.49 -4.25 6.66
CA SER A 31 -15.59 -3.57 7.59
C SER A 31 -16.35 -2.51 8.38
N THR A 32 -16.27 -2.60 9.71
CA THR A 32 -16.84 -1.60 10.62
C THR A 32 -15.79 -0.64 11.18
N ARG A 33 -14.50 -0.80 10.78
CA ARG A 33 -13.40 0.05 11.27
C ARG A 33 -13.52 1.50 10.82
N LEU A 34 -13.92 1.71 9.57
CA LEU A 34 -14.05 3.02 8.98
C LEU A 34 -15.34 3.08 8.16
N ALA A 35 -16.29 3.90 8.62
CA ALA A 35 -17.49 4.16 7.84
C ALA A 35 -17.14 5.00 6.61
N MET A 36 -17.66 4.62 5.44
CA MET A 36 -17.46 5.38 4.21
C MET A 36 -18.10 6.77 4.36
N PRO A 37 -17.33 7.88 4.29
CA PRO A 37 -17.92 9.20 4.19
C PRO A 37 -18.74 9.30 2.90
N GLY A 38 -19.91 9.93 2.94
CA GLY A 38 -20.81 9.99 1.78
C GLY A 38 -20.21 10.67 0.54
N SER A 39 -19.17 11.49 0.72
CA SER A 39 -18.43 12.17 -0.34
C SER A 39 -17.29 11.36 -0.95
N VAL A 40 -16.83 10.29 -0.28
CA VAL A 40 -15.75 9.47 -0.82
C VAL A 40 -16.18 8.89 -2.16
N PHE A 41 -15.34 9.08 -3.18
CA PHE A 41 -15.56 8.66 -4.56
C PHE A 41 -16.87 9.17 -5.21
N SER A 42 -17.49 10.23 -4.67
CA SER A 42 -18.72 10.80 -5.24
C SER A 42 -18.43 11.73 -6.44
N ASN A 43 -19.46 12.42 -6.94
CA ASN A 43 -19.33 13.47 -7.97
C ASN A 43 -18.67 13.01 -9.28
N GLY A 44 -18.96 11.77 -9.71
CA GLY A 44 -18.45 11.21 -10.95
C GLY A 44 -17.03 10.63 -10.87
N LEU A 45 -16.41 10.60 -9.69
CA LEU A 45 -15.11 9.96 -9.49
C LEU A 45 -15.19 8.43 -9.63
N LEU A 46 -16.29 7.82 -9.19
CA LEU A 46 -16.54 6.40 -9.30
C LEU A 46 -18.03 6.16 -9.57
N ASP A 47 -18.32 5.09 -10.32
CA ASP A 47 -19.69 4.65 -10.55
C ASP A 47 -20.37 4.33 -9.20
N PRO A 48 -21.54 4.93 -8.90
CA PRO A 48 -22.27 4.68 -7.66
C PRO A 48 -22.55 3.19 -7.37
N GLU A 49 -22.68 2.34 -8.40
CA GLU A 49 -22.97 0.92 -8.23
C GLU A 49 -21.80 0.12 -7.63
N ILE A 50 -20.56 0.52 -7.92
CA ILE A 50 -19.35 -0.16 -7.42
C ILE A 50 -18.70 0.57 -6.26
N ARG A 51 -19.22 1.74 -5.88
CA ARG A 51 -18.61 2.60 -4.84
C ARG A 51 -18.45 1.91 -3.50
N GLU A 52 -19.51 1.23 -3.06
CA GLU A 52 -19.50 0.48 -1.81
C GLU A 52 -18.51 -0.69 -1.86
N TRP A 53 -18.48 -1.39 -3.01
CA TRP A 53 -17.54 -2.51 -3.21
C TRP A 53 -16.09 -2.05 -3.19
N ALA A 54 -15.78 -0.92 -3.83
CA ALA A 54 -14.45 -0.34 -3.83
C ALA A 54 -14.02 0.15 -2.44
N TRP A 55 -14.96 0.69 -1.65
CA TRP A 55 -14.70 1.03 -0.25
C TRP A 55 -14.34 -0.19 0.56
N GLU A 56 -15.17 -1.25 0.52
CA GLU A 56 -14.89 -2.49 1.23
C GLU A 56 -13.56 -3.11 0.81
N LEU A 57 -13.18 -3.02 -0.48
CA LEU A 57 -11.85 -3.42 -0.96
C LEU A 57 -10.74 -2.64 -0.25
N LEU A 58 -10.87 -1.32 -0.17
CA LEU A 58 -9.88 -0.42 0.44
C LEU A 58 -9.74 -0.66 1.95
N VAL A 59 -10.84 -0.98 2.65
CA VAL A 59 -10.86 -1.18 4.10
C VAL A 59 -10.83 -2.66 4.53
N GLY A 60 -10.56 -3.57 3.59
CA GLY A 60 -10.37 -5.00 3.84
C GLY A 60 -11.62 -5.79 4.24
N GLY A 61 -12.81 -5.30 3.89
CA GLY A 61 -14.10 -5.91 4.25
C GLY A 61 -14.78 -6.66 3.11
N ALA A 62 -15.81 -7.43 3.45
CA ALA A 62 -16.76 -8.08 2.55
C ALA A 62 -16.22 -9.03 1.46
N MET A 63 -14.90 -9.26 1.38
CA MET A 63 -14.29 -10.11 0.36
C MET A 63 -13.14 -10.94 0.91
N PRO A 64 -13.01 -12.21 0.48
CA PRO A 64 -11.95 -13.10 0.96
C PRO A 64 -10.52 -12.55 0.83
N SER A 65 -10.20 -11.74 -0.17
CA SER A 65 -8.84 -11.21 -0.33
C SER A 65 -8.84 -9.88 -1.07
N ALA A 66 -8.46 -8.79 -0.40
CA ALA A 66 -8.24 -7.50 -1.04
C ALA A 66 -6.83 -7.34 -1.67
N ASN A 67 -6.08 -8.44 -1.74
CA ASN A 67 -4.63 -8.42 -1.95
C ASN A 67 -4.19 -8.86 -3.36
N THR A 68 -3.04 -8.35 -3.78
CA THR A 68 -2.32 -8.78 -4.98
C THR A 68 -1.44 -9.99 -4.62
N PRO A 69 -1.48 -11.09 -5.40
CA PRO A 69 -0.65 -12.25 -5.13
C PRO A 69 0.83 -11.98 -5.43
N ALA A 70 1.72 -12.66 -4.71
CA ALA A 70 3.15 -12.72 -5.06
C ALA A 70 3.44 -13.99 -5.85
N VAL A 71 4.42 -13.95 -6.74
CA VAL A 71 4.86 -15.10 -7.52
C VAL A 71 6.36 -15.25 -7.38
N ASP A 72 6.82 -16.43 -6.98
CA ASP A 72 8.23 -16.77 -7.08
C ASP A 72 8.54 -17.08 -8.55
N LEU A 73 9.38 -16.24 -9.16
CA LEU A 73 9.75 -16.37 -10.57
C LEU A 73 10.65 -17.58 -10.85
N VAL A 74 11.26 -18.18 -9.83
CA VAL A 74 12.11 -19.37 -9.96
C VAL A 74 11.28 -20.64 -9.91
N SER A 75 10.48 -20.84 -8.85
CA SER A 75 9.67 -22.05 -8.69
C SER A 75 8.31 -21.98 -9.40
N GLY A 76 7.81 -20.79 -9.71
CA GLY A 76 6.44 -20.57 -10.20
C GLY A 76 5.37 -20.61 -9.10
N ARG A 77 5.75 -20.82 -7.84
CA ARG A 77 4.83 -20.84 -6.69
C ARG A 77 4.17 -19.48 -6.50
N VAL A 78 2.86 -19.50 -6.24
CA VAL A 78 2.03 -18.30 -6.05
C VAL A 78 1.60 -18.18 -4.60
N PHE A 79 1.75 -17.00 -4.01
CA PHE A 79 1.37 -16.71 -2.64
C PHE A 79 0.17 -15.76 -2.59
N VAL A 80 -0.87 -16.13 -1.84
CA VAL A 80 -2.13 -15.39 -1.74
C VAL A 80 -2.51 -15.19 -0.28
N ALA A 81 -2.64 -13.95 0.16
CA ALA A 81 -3.18 -13.63 1.47
C ALA A 81 -4.70 -13.50 1.39
N ALA A 82 -5.44 -14.27 2.18
CA ALA A 82 -6.90 -14.34 2.15
C ALA A 82 -7.49 -14.52 3.56
N SER A 83 -8.82 -14.47 3.67
CA SER A 83 -9.57 -14.79 4.88
C SER A 83 -9.55 -16.29 5.13
N SER A 84 -9.31 -16.67 6.38
CA SER A 84 -9.27 -18.05 6.83
C SER A 84 -10.67 -18.67 6.91
N THR A 85 -10.70 -20.00 7.00
CA THR A 85 -11.88 -20.76 7.42
C THR A 85 -12.24 -20.51 8.90
N ARG A 86 -11.27 -20.04 9.70
CA ARG A 86 -11.48 -19.58 11.09
C ARG A 86 -12.03 -18.14 11.09
N PRO A 87 -13.14 -17.89 11.78
CA PRO A 87 -13.74 -16.55 11.83
C PRO A 87 -12.74 -15.46 12.24
N GLY A 88 -12.72 -14.38 11.47
CA GLY A 88 -11.93 -13.18 11.76
C GLY A 88 -10.42 -13.30 11.53
N ARG A 89 -9.90 -14.44 11.08
CA ARG A 89 -8.45 -14.64 10.83
C ARG A 89 -8.10 -14.59 9.36
N GLY A 90 -6.85 -14.25 9.07
CA GLY A 90 -6.20 -14.37 7.78
C GLY A 90 -5.42 -15.66 7.61
N VAL A 91 -5.07 -15.95 6.36
CA VAL A 91 -4.24 -17.08 5.97
C VAL A 91 -3.40 -16.71 4.76
N LEU A 92 -2.13 -17.10 4.76
CA LEU A 92 -1.28 -17.07 3.58
C LEU A 92 -1.31 -18.45 2.92
N TYR A 93 -1.86 -18.53 1.71
CA TYR A 93 -1.80 -19.71 0.87
C TYR A 93 -0.56 -19.69 -0.01
N ALA A 94 0.11 -20.83 -0.15
CA ALA A 94 1.04 -21.11 -1.23
C ALA A 94 0.43 -22.11 -2.20
N LEU A 95 0.47 -21.77 -3.49
CA LEU A 95 -0.16 -22.52 -4.56
C LEU A 95 0.91 -22.95 -5.56
N ASP A 96 0.93 -24.25 -5.86
CA ASP A 96 1.76 -24.81 -6.93
C ASP A 96 0.87 -25.19 -8.11
N LEU A 97 1.37 -24.96 -9.32
CA LEU A 97 0.78 -25.53 -10.53
C LEU A 97 1.35 -26.94 -10.70
N THR A 98 0.46 -27.92 -10.86
CA THR A 98 0.86 -29.29 -11.16
C THR A 98 0.57 -29.59 -12.62
N GLU A 99 1.53 -30.18 -13.31
CA GLU A 99 1.38 -30.59 -14.71
C GLU A 99 1.48 -32.12 -14.80
N SER A 100 0.50 -32.71 -15.48
CA SER A 100 0.53 -34.10 -15.96
C SER A 100 0.36 -34.08 -17.48
N GLU A 101 0.67 -35.18 -18.17
CA GLU A 101 0.74 -35.23 -19.66
C GLU A 101 -0.45 -34.53 -20.36
N ASP A 102 -1.66 -34.60 -19.79
CA ASP A 102 -2.86 -33.99 -20.38
C ASP A 102 -3.58 -32.96 -19.50
N ARG A 103 -3.08 -32.62 -18.31
CA ARG A 103 -3.81 -31.75 -17.37
C ARG A 103 -2.92 -30.84 -16.54
N VAL A 104 -3.37 -29.60 -16.40
CA VAL A 104 -2.86 -28.66 -15.41
C VAL A 104 -3.78 -28.67 -14.20
N GLY A 105 -3.20 -28.75 -13.01
CA GLY A 105 -3.85 -28.66 -11.71
C GLY A 105 -3.31 -27.49 -10.89
N ILE A 106 -4.01 -27.22 -9.79
CA ILE A 106 -3.58 -26.28 -8.76
C ILE A 106 -3.56 -27.08 -7.46
N GLU A 107 -2.49 -26.97 -6.69
CA GLU A 107 -2.36 -27.59 -5.38
C GLU A 107 -2.03 -26.53 -4.32
N ILE A 108 -2.64 -26.66 -3.14
CA ILE A 108 -2.27 -25.84 -1.99
C ILE A 108 -1.08 -26.52 -1.32
N ALA A 109 0.13 -25.98 -1.54
CA ALA A 109 1.36 -26.47 -0.94
C ALA A 109 1.35 -26.31 0.58
N PHE A 110 0.88 -25.14 1.05
CA PHE A 110 0.61 -24.89 2.46
C PHE A 110 -0.41 -23.78 2.66
N ALA A 111 -0.93 -23.70 3.89
CA ALA A 111 -1.81 -22.63 4.36
C ALA A 111 -1.37 -22.19 5.76
N THR A 112 -0.81 -20.99 5.88
CA THR A 112 -0.28 -20.47 7.14
C THR A 112 -1.26 -19.50 7.76
N GLU A 113 -1.83 -19.85 8.91
CA GLU A 113 -2.74 -18.99 9.67
C GLU A 113 -2.02 -17.74 10.19
N MET A 114 -2.61 -16.57 9.96
CA MET A 114 -2.14 -15.27 10.43
C MET A 114 -3.12 -14.69 11.46
N GLY A 115 -2.85 -13.48 11.94
CA GLY A 115 -3.79 -12.73 12.77
C GLY A 115 -5.00 -12.22 11.98
N PRO A 116 -5.68 -11.16 12.44
CA PRO A 116 -6.98 -10.80 11.89
C PRO A 116 -6.99 -10.32 10.44
N GLY A 117 -8.03 -10.74 9.73
CA GLY A 117 -8.34 -10.33 8.36
C GLY A 117 -7.31 -10.76 7.31
N SER A 118 -7.57 -10.45 6.04
CA SER A 118 -6.74 -10.95 4.93
C SER A 118 -5.35 -10.31 4.87
N GLY A 119 -5.12 -9.25 5.63
CA GLY A 119 -3.81 -8.64 5.79
C GLY A 119 -3.34 -7.86 4.57
N SER A 120 -2.03 -7.70 4.42
CA SER A 120 -1.42 -7.03 3.26
C SER A 120 -1.22 -7.95 2.06
N SER A 121 -0.90 -7.35 0.91
CA SER A 121 -0.37 -8.13 -0.22
C SER A 121 0.97 -8.76 0.17
N PRO A 122 1.17 -10.08 -0.04
CA PRO A 122 2.43 -10.73 0.25
C PRO A 122 3.53 -10.20 -0.67
N VAL A 123 4.76 -10.16 -0.18
CA VAL A 123 5.96 -9.85 -0.96
C VAL A 123 7.06 -10.86 -0.65
N LEU A 124 7.80 -11.28 -1.66
CA LEU A 124 8.92 -12.21 -1.49
C LEU A 124 10.21 -11.45 -1.15
N SER A 125 11.04 -12.07 -0.31
CA SER A 125 12.45 -11.71 -0.18
C SER A 125 13.18 -11.86 -1.52
N LEU A 126 14.30 -11.15 -1.69
CA LEU A 126 15.10 -11.20 -2.92
C LEU A 126 15.58 -12.62 -3.28
N SER A 127 15.83 -13.47 -2.29
CA SER A 127 16.23 -14.87 -2.48
C SER A 127 15.06 -15.83 -2.66
N GLY A 128 13.81 -15.36 -2.55
CA GLY A 128 12.61 -16.20 -2.67
C GLY A 128 12.36 -17.15 -1.50
N ASP A 129 13.19 -17.14 -0.44
CA ASP A 129 13.08 -18.06 0.71
C ASP A 129 12.09 -17.60 1.79
N ARG A 130 11.69 -16.32 1.76
CA ARG A 130 10.72 -15.76 2.71
C ARG A 130 9.60 -15.00 2.02
N VAL A 131 8.40 -15.13 2.54
CA VAL A 131 7.23 -14.32 2.23
C VAL A 131 6.96 -13.38 3.41
N TYR A 132 6.78 -12.11 3.11
CA TYR A 132 6.46 -11.06 4.07
C TYR A 132 5.01 -10.61 3.88
N VAL A 133 4.29 -10.48 4.99
CA VAL A 133 2.87 -10.10 5.00
C VAL A 133 2.50 -9.55 6.36
N SER A 134 1.59 -8.59 6.44
CA SER A 134 1.03 -8.09 7.71
C SER A 134 -0.41 -8.53 7.90
N ASP A 135 -0.88 -8.58 9.15
CA ASP A 135 -2.32 -8.65 9.44
C ASP A 135 -2.91 -7.25 9.71
N GLU A 136 -4.23 -7.20 9.91
CA GLU A 136 -4.95 -5.95 10.09
C GLU A 136 -4.77 -5.32 11.50
N GLN A 137 -4.07 -6.00 12.42
CA GLN A 137 -3.66 -5.47 13.72
C GLN A 137 -2.19 -4.98 13.71
N GLY A 138 -1.53 -5.03 12.57
CA GLY A 138 -0.16 -4.53 12.42
C GLY A 138 0.92 -5.53 12.79
N VAL A 139 0.58 -6.80 13.06
CA VAL A 139 1.61 -7.83 13.20
C VAL A 139 2.14 -8.14 11.82
N PHE A 140 3.45 -8.03 11.66
CA PHE A 140 4.16 -8.31 10.42
C PHE A 140 4.86 -9.66 10.54
N TYR A 141 4.69 -10.53 9.56
CA TYR A 141 5.16 -11.91 9.54
C TYR A 141 6.24 -12.09 8.49
N ALA A 142 7.25 -12.91 8.81
CA ALA A 142 8.04 -13.59 7.80
C ALA A 142 7.75 -15.07 7.86
N ILE A 143 7.37 -15.61 6.71
CA ILE A 143 6.98 -17.00 6.55
C ILE A 143 7.98 -17.65 5.59
N ASP A 144 8.49 -18.82 5.95
CA ASP A 144 9.34 -19.62 5.10
C ASP A 144 8.58 -20.02 3.83
N ALA A 145 9.09 -19.63 2.66
CA ALA A 145 8.40 -19.77 1.38
C ALA A 145 8.31 -21.24 0.91
N GLY A 146 9.15 -22.12 1.44
CA GLY A 146 9.15 -23.55 1.12
C GLY A 146 8.13 -24.33 1.94
N THR A 147 8.08 -24.05 3.25
CA THR A 147 7.39 -24.86 4.27
C THR A 147 6.12 -24.22 4.83
N GLY A 148 5.97 -22.90 4.70
CA GLY A 148 4.89 -22.15 5.32
C GLY A 148 5.08 -21.88 6.82
N THR A 149 6.25 -22.19 7.38
CA THR A 149 6.51 -21.98 8.81
C THR A 149 6.75 -20.49 9.10
N ILE A 150 6.13 -19.94 10.15
CA ILE A 150 6.42 -18.58 10.61
C ILE A 150 7.86 -18.57 11.17
N VAL A 151 8.75 -17.82 10.52
CA VAL A 151 10.14 -17.62 10.94
C VAL A 151 10.22 -16.59 12.05
N TRP A 152 9.52 -15.47 11.90
CA TRP A 152 9.38 -14.44 12.92
C TRP A 152 8.09 -13.64 12.72
N GLN A 153 7.71 -12.93 13.77
CA GLN A 153 6.65 -11.93 13.76
C GLN A 153 7.07 -10.71 14.59
N VAL A 154 6.65 -9.52 14.18
CA VAL A 154 6.95 -8.26 14.90
C VAL A 154 5.73 -7.34 14.90
N GLN A 155 5.47 -6.69 16.02
CA GLN A 155 4.37 -5.72 16.12
C GLN A 155 4.78 -4.40 15.46
N THR A 156 3.98 -3.95 14.50
CA THR A 156 4.12 -2.66 13.82
C THR A 156 2.76 -1.94 13.78
N LYS A 157 2.64 -0.92 12.93
CA LYS A 157 1.36 -0.28 12.58
C LYS A 157 1.01 -0.45 11.09
N ALA A 158 1.69 -1.36 10.39
CA ALA A 158 1.46 -1.64 8.98
C ALA A 158 0.36 -2.69 8.83
N THR A 159 -0.80 -2.30 8.28
CA THR A 159 -2.03 -3.12 8.39
C THR A 159 -2.60 -3.64 7.07
N ALA A 160 -2.14 -3.16 5.92
CA ALA A 160 -2.79 -3.52 4.63
C ALA A 160 -1.94 -3.27 3.37
N ALA A 161 -1.13 -2.21 3.35
CA ALA A 161 -0.34 -1.86 2.17
C ALA A 161 0.72 -2.92 1.85
N ALA A 162 1.00 -3.14 0.56
CA ALA A 162 2.10 -4.00 0.14
C ALA A 162 3.43 -3.43 0.65
N ALA A 163 4.25 -4.28 1.25
CA ALA A 163 5.61 -3.90 1.60
C ALA A 163 6.54 -3.95 0.38
N ALA A 164 7.66 -3.22 0.45
CA ALA A 164 8.75 -3.32 -0.50
C ALA A 164 9.97 -3.97 0.16
N VAL A 165 10.77 -4.69 -0.62
CA VAL A 165 12.02 -5.30 -0.16
C VAL A 165 13.18 -4.61 -0.87
N GLY A 166 14.07 -4.00 -0.09
CA GLY A 166 15.26 -3.32 -0.63
C GLY A 166 16.37 -4.30 -1.00
N ALA A 167 17.32 -3.83 -1.81
CA ALA A 167 18.50 -4.61 -2.25
C ALA A 167 19.35 -5.13 -1.07
N ASN A 168 19.31 -4.43 0.07
CA ASN A 168 19.96 -4.81 1.33
C ASN A 168 19.20 -5.91 2.10
N GLY A 169 18.02 -6.33 1.64
CA GLY A 169 17.16 -7.30 2.30
C GLY A 169 16.26 -6.72 3.40
N ASP A 170 16.29 -5.42 3.63
CA ASP A 170 15.36 -4.75 4.55
C ASP A 170 13.97 -4.64 3.92
N ILE A 171 12.95 -4.66 4.78
CA ILE A 171 11.54 -4.62 4.42
C ILE A 171 10.97 -3.27 4.83
N TYR A 172 10.29 -2.58 3.91
CA TYR A 172 9.69 -1.27 4.12
C TYR A 172 8.18 -1.39 3.98
N ALA A 173 7.43 -0.99 5.00
CA ALA A 173 5.97 -1.10 5.00
C ALA A 173 5.32 0.23 5.40
N LEU A 174 4.22 0.58 4.71
CA LEU A 174 3.40 1.74 5.06
C LEU A 174 2.62 1.45 6.34
N GLN A 175 2.62 2.39 7.27
CA GLN A 175 1.86 2.35 8.52
C GLN A 175 0.53 3.12 8.41
N ALA A 176 -0.53 2.62 9.02
CA ALA A 176 -1.86 3.24 9.00
C ALA A 176 -1.97 4.52 9.87
N SER A 177 -1.06 4.66 10.83
CA SER A 177 -0.94 5.83 11.71
C SER A 177 0.53 6.05 12.01
N GLY A 178 0.90 7.32 12.28
CA GLY A 178 2.28 7.78 12.31
C GLY A 178 3.24 6.87 13.10
N PRO A 179 4.51 6.73 12.68
CA PRO A 179 5.17 7.25 11.46
C PRO A 179 4.60 6.74 10.11
N ALA A 180 5.08 7.23 8.97
CA ALA A 180 4.55 6.85 7.65
C ALA A 180 5.06 5.48 7.19
N VAL A 181 6.36 5.22 7.33
CA VAL A 181 7.00 3.97 6.91
C VAL A 181 7.77 3.37 8.09
N VAL A 182 7.68 2.05 8.25
CA VAL A 182 8.56 1.27 9.11
C VAL A 182 9.53 0.46 8.26
N ALA A 183 10.81 0.46 8.63
CA ALA A 183 11.82 -0.42 8.07
C ALA A 183 12.15 -1.55 9.07
N MET A 184 12.16 -2.78 8.57
CA MET A 184 12.48 -3.98 9.34
C MET A 184 13.65 -4.71 8.70
N THR A 185 14.56 -5.24 9.51
CA THR A 185 15.62 -6.11 9.00
C THR A 185 15.04 -7.45 8.58
N ARG A 186 15.80 -8.20 7.77
CA ARG A 186 15.46 -9.57 7.40
C ARG A 186 15.18 -10.47 8.62
N GLU A 187 15.77 -10.21 9.78
CA GLU A 187 15.57 -10.95 11.04
C GLU A 187 14.35 -10.49 11.86
N GLY A 188 13.55 -9.55 11.35
CA GLY A 188 12.33 -9.09 12.03
C GLY A 188 12.56 -8.06 13.12
N ARG A 189 13.66 -7.32 13.06
CA ARG A 189 13.93 -6.19 13.98
C ARG A 189 13.54 -4.88 13.31
N ILE A 190 12.84 -4.01 14.02
CA ILE A 190 12.60 -2.63 13.56
C ILE A 190 13.95 -1.91 13.51
N ARG A 191 14.33 -1.43 12.32
CA ARG A 191 15.53 -0.62 12.11
C ARG A 191 15.23 0.84 12.39
N TRP A 192 14.16 1.35 11.78
CA TRP A 192 13.69 2.71 11.95
C TRP A 192 12.20 2.82 11.64
N GLU A 193 11.61 3.90 12.13
CA GLU A 193 10.34 4.42 11.65
C GLU A 193 10.59 5.83 11.09
N SER A 194 9.89 6.20 10.02
CA SER A 194 10.23 7.38 9.23
C SER A 194 10.09 8.70 10.00
N ASP A 195 11.01 9.65 9.79
CA ASP A 195 10.86 11.02 10.29
C ASP A 195 10.65 12.00 9.14
N LEU A 196 9.42 12.54 9.06
CA LEU A 196 8.99 13.50 8.06
C LEU A 196 8.72 14.89 8.64
N HIS A 197 8.99 15.12 9.93
CA HIS A 197 8.61 16.35 10.62
C HIS A 197 9.23 17.59 9.95
N SER A 198 10.54 17.54 9.68
CA SER A 198 11.23 18.68 9.05
C SER A 198 10.72 18.99 7.63
N LEU A 199 10.21 18.00 6.89
CA LEU A 199 9.60 18.23 5.59
C LEU A 199 8.22 18.87 5.74
N ALA A 200 7.41 18.40 6.71
CA ALA A 200 6.10 18.96 6.99
C ALA A 200 6.18 20.45 7.39
N GLU A 201 7.12 20.82 8.27
CA GLU A 201 7.35 22.22 8.67
C GLU A 201 7.84 23.12 7.52
N ARG A 202 8.60 22.57 6.58
CA ARG A 202 9.00 23.29 5.36
C ARG A 202 7.84 23.47 4.39
N ALA A 203 6.95 22.48 4.30
CA ALA A 203 5.83 22.46 3.37
C ALA A 203 4.68 23.40 3.81
N LEU A 204 4.43 23.44 5.12
CA LEU A 204 3.29 24.14 5.72
C LEU A 204 3.70 24.83 7.03
N PRO A 205 3.16 26.02 7.34
CA PRO A 205 3.42 26.68 8.62
C PRO A 205 2.61 26.05 9.76
N SER A 206 3.04 26.23 11.01
CA SER A 206 2.18 25.92 12.17
C SER A 206 0.92 26.80 12.17
N SER A 207 -0.18 26.22 12.64
CA SER A 207 -1.47 26.90 12.81
C SER A 207 -1.80 27.04 14.28
N TRP A 208 -2.20 28.24 14.71
CA TRP A 208 -2.68 28.46 16.07
C TRP A 208 -3.93 27.64 16.40
N LEU A 209 -4.72 27.29 15.37
CA LEU A 209 -5.99 26.58 15.51
C LEU A 209 -5.85 25.07 15.25
N LEU A 210 -5.04 24.69 14.25
CA LEU A 210 -4.90 23.30 13.80
C LEU A 210 -3.63 22.62 14.30
N GLY A 211 -2.75 23.35 15.00
CA GLY A 211 -1.47 22.85 15.49
C GLY A 211 -0.39 22.81 14.40
N ASP A 212 0.63 21.99 14.64
CA ASP A 212 1.73 21.78 13.70
C ASP A 212 1.32 20.93 12.50
N PRO A 213 1.93 21.15 11.33
CA PRO A 213 1.65 20.34 10.16
C PRO A 213 2.09 18.90 10.36
N VAL A 214 1.33 17.97 9.79
CA VAL A 214 1.59 16.54 9.82
C VAL A 214 1.87 16.02 8.42
N ALA A 215 2.66 14.94 8.36
CA ALA A 215 2.89 14.16 7.15
C ALA A 215 2.22 12.79 7.30
N ILE A 216 1.31 12.47 6.38
CA ILE A 216 0.55 11.21 6.38
C ILE A 216 1.03 10.37 5.21
N GLY A 217 1.62 9.21 5.49
CA GLY A 217 1.91 8.22 4.46
C GLY A 217 0.61 7.75 3.80
N ASN A 218 0.57 7.78 2.48
CA ASN A 218 -0.67 7.61 1.74
C ASN A 218 -0.54 6.64 0.56
N GLY A 219 0.58 5.94 0.37
CA GLY A 219 0.71 4.93 -0.69
C GLY A 219 1.79 3.91 -0.39
N ASN A 220 1.90 2.88 -1.23
CA ASN A 220 2.89 1.82 -1.03
C ASN A 220 4.31 2.38 -1.18
N PRO A 221 5.26 1.99 -0.31
CA PRO A 221 6.65 2.36 -0.48
C PRO A 221 7.23 1.68 -1.74
N THR A 222 8.08 2.39 -2.46
CA THR A 222 8.85 1.89 -3.60
C THR A 222 10.33 2.12 -3.34
N VAL A 223 11.13 1.06 -3.32
CA VAL A 223 12.57 1.19 -3.08
C VAL A 223 13.29 1.42 -4.40
N VAL A 224 14.11 2.48 -4.44
CA VAL A 224 15.06 2.75 -5.52
C VAL A 224 16.49 2.64 -4.98
N ALA A 225 17.49 2.86 -5.83
CA ALA A 225 18.89 2.59 -5.49
C ALA A 225 19.37 3.31 -4.21
N ASP A 226 18.92 4.54 -3.98
CA ASP A 226 19.41 5.43 -2.92
C ASP A 226 18.31 5.89 -1.94
N ALA A 227 17.05 5.46 -2.11
CA ALA A 227 15.94 5.96 -1.30
C ALA A 227 14.75 4.99 -1.24
N VAL A 228 13.90 5.17 -0.23
CA VAL A 228 12.52 4.70 -0.25
C VAL A 228 11.63 5.85 -0.71
N LEU A 229 10.91 5.66 -1.81
CA LEU A 229 9.91 6.59 -2.30
C LEU A 229 8.55 6.24 -1.68
N VAL A 230 7.84 7.24 -1.14
CA VAL A 230 6.51 7.02 -0.57
C VAL A 230 5.61 8.23 -0.83
N PRO A 231 4.37 8.05 -1.30
CA PRO A 231 3.40 9.14 -1.35
C PRO A 231 3.06 9.64 0.05
N VAL A 232 3.16 10.96 0.24
CA VAL A 232 2.90 11.65 1.51
C VAL A 232 1.93 12.78 1.25
N VAL A 233 0.94 12.89 2.12
CA VAL A 233 0.05 14.05 2.18
C VAL A 233 0.43 14.89 3.39
N TYR A 234 0.86 16.12 3.14
CA TYR A 234 1.05 17.15 4.16
C TYR A 234 -0.26 17.88 4.41
N GLY A 235 -0.54 18.13 5.68
CA GLY A 235 -1.76 18.81 6.09
C GLY A 235 -1.79 19.05 7.58
N TYR A 236 -3.00 19.11 8.13
CA TYR A 236 -3.23 19.17 9.57
C TYR A 236 -4.16 18.03 9.99
N GLU A 237 -4.21 17.78 11.28
CA GLU A 237 -5.06 16.76 11.86
C GLU A 237 -5.72 17.29 13.12
N THR A 238 -7.05 17.19 13.19
CA THR A 238 -7.80 17.54 14.39
C THR A 238 -8.56 16.32 14.92
N HIS A 239 -8.83 16.34 16.23
CA HIS A 239 -9.54 15.26 16.91
C HIS A 239 -10.85 15.78 17.51
N LEU A 240 -11.97 15.49 16.86
CA LEU A 240 -13.33 15.83 17.32
C LEU A 240 -14.19 14.56 17.35
N GLY A 241 -13.96 13.72 18.37
CA GLY A 241 -14.57 12.38 18.47
C GLY A 241 -14.04 11.36 17.45
N ARG A 242 -13.42 11.82 16.36
CA ARG A 242 -12.69 11.06 15.34
C ARG A 242 -11.52 11.88 14.80
N ARG A 243 -10.57 11.20 14.16
CA ARG A 243 -9.48 11.82 13.40
C ARG A 243 -10.04 12.51 12.16
N ILE A 244 -9.78 13.81 12.00
CA ILE A 244 -10.21 14.61 10.85
C ILE A 244 -8.94 15.11 10.13
N PRO A 245 -8.63 14.56 8.94
CA PRO A 245 -7.51 15.02 8.15
C PRO A 245 -7.87 16.29 7.36
N TRP A 246 -6.93 17.22 7.28
CA TRP A 246 -6.99 18.44 6.47
C TRP A 246 -5.88 18.40 5.43
N PRO A 247 -6.02 17.60 4.36
CA PRO A 247 -4.97 17.44 3.34
C PRO A 247 -4.77 18.73 2.54
N VAL A 248 -3.53 19.21 2.42
CA VAL A 248 -3.21 20.48 1.74
C VAL A 248 -2.26 20.27 0.56
N ILE A 249 -1.22 19.43 0.72
CA ILE A 249 -0.21 19.17 -0.30
C ILE A 249 0.01 17.67 -0.40
N SER A 250 0.05 17.11 -1.61
CA SER A 250 0.45 15.73 -1.85
C SER A 250 1.76 15.70 -2.62
N SER A 251 2.67 14.80 -2.23
CA SER A 251 4.03 14.72 -2.77
C SER A 251 4.54 13.29 -2.70
N LEU A 252 5.31 12.87 -3.70
CA LEU A 252 6.15 11.70 -3.58
C LEU A 252 7.44 12.09 -2.86
N VAL A 253 7.72 11.48 -1.71
CA VAL A 253 8.84 11.83 -0.84
C VAL A 253 9.91 10.75 -0.89
N ALA A 254 11.18 11.17 -0.93
CA ALA A 254 12.32 10.28 -0.75
C ALA A 254 12.74 10.23 0.73
N LEU A 255 12.79 9.02 1.28
CA LEU A 255 13.34 8.72 2.60
C LEU A 255 14.73 8.11 2.45
N ASP A 256 15.63 8.47 3.36
CA ASP A 256 16.93 7.85 3.50
C ASP A 256 16.80 6.37 3.93
N LEU A 257 17.50 5.48 3.24
CA LEU A 257 17.39 4.02 3.45
C LEU A 257 17.85 3.57 4.83
N GLU A 258 18.83 4.25 5.41
CA GLU A 258 19.48 3.83 6.66
C GLU A 258 18.81 4.42 7.90
N THR A 259 18.30 5.64 7.78
CA THR A 259 17.79 6.44 8.90
C THR A 259 16.29 6.68 8.87
N GLY A 260 15.62 6.49 7.72
CA GLY A 260 14.21 6.78 7.55
C GLY A 260 13.86 8.26 7.52
N ARG A 261 14.87 9.16 7.50
CA ARG A 261 14.64 10.61 7.47
C ARG A 261 14.18 11.05 6.09
N GLY A 262 13.19 11.92 6.05
CA GLY A 262 12.74 12.58 4.83
C GLY A 262 13.81 13.48 4.24
N MET A 263 14.28 13.13 3.05
CA MET A 263 15.36 13.84 2.34
C MET A 263 14.79 15.02 1.56
N ARG A 264 13.78 14.77 0.71
CA ARG A 264 13.20 15.75 -0.21
C ARG A 264 11.84 15.30 -0.76
N ASP A 265 11.06 16.28 -1.17
CA ASP A 265 9.96 16.09 -2.12
C ASP A 265 10.51 15.84 -3.53
N VAL A 266 10.17 14.70 -4.12
CA VAL A 266 10.63 14.30 -5.46
C VAL A 266 9.72 14.92 -6.52
N VAL A 267 8.41 14.79 -6.35
CA VAL A 267 7.42 15.35 -7.26
C VAL A 267 6.11 15.62 -6.54
N GLY A 268 5.50 16.79 -6.79
CA GLY A 268 4.16 17.08 -6.30
C GLY A 268 3.11 16.21 -7.01
N LEU A 269 2.13 15.72 -6.27
CA LEU A 269 1.03 14.92 -6.78
C LEU A 269 -0.23 15.78 -6.83
N ALA A 270 -1.01 15.64 -7.90
CA ALA A 270 -2.24 16.40 -8.11
C ALA A 270 -3.39 15.98 -7.17
N ASP A 271 -3.24 14.86 -6.47
CA ASP A 271 -4.21 14.25 -5.58
C ASP A 271 -3.50 13.32 -4.58
N ASP A 272 -4.22 12.75 -3.62
CA ASP A 272 -3.73 11.65 -2.78
C ASP A 272 -3.57 10.36 -3.61
N SER A 273 -2.58 9.53 -3.24
CA SER A 273 -2.13 8.36 -3.99
C SER A 273 -2.20 7.10 -3.12
N THR A 274 -3.42 6.66 -2.78
CA THR A 274 -3.71 5.38 -2.07
C THR A 274 -3.34 4.12 -2.84
N GLY A 275 -2.30 4.17 -3.68
CA GLY A 275 -1.93 3.09 -4.59
C GLY A 275 -0.44 2.96 -4.78
N VAL A 276 -0.04 2.65 -6.02
CA VAL A 276 1.30 2.19 -6.36
C VAL A 276 2.07 3.28 -7.13
N THR A 277 3.35 3.43 -6.77
CA THR A 277 4.31 4.21 -7.55
C THR A 277 5.18 3.25 -8.37
N ALA A 278 5.07 3.31 -9.70
CA ALA A 278 6.00 2.62 -10.58
C ALA A 278 7.12 3.58 -11.01
N VAL A 279 8.36 3.09 -10.93
CA VAL A 279 9.56 3.80 -11.37
C VAL A 279 10.11 3.06 -12.58
N LEU A 280 10.13 3.72 -13.73
CA LEU A 280 10.63 3.16 -14.98
C LEU A 280 12.17 3.31 -15.09
N PRO A 281 12.84 2.52 -15.94
CA PRO A 281 14.30 2.57 -16.08
C PRO A 281 14.87 3.93 -16.47
N ASP A 282 14.09 4.76 -17.16
CA ASP A 282 14.46 6.13 -17.53
C ASP A 282 14.24 7.14 -16.42
N GLY A 283 13.78 6.71 -15.23
CA GLY A 283 13.42 7.57 -14.10
C GLY A 283 12.00 8.14 -14.18
N THR A 284 11.20 7.78 -15.19
CA THR A 284 9.79 8.19 -15.25
C THR A 284 9.00 7.57 -14.10
N LEU A 285 8.22 8.40 -13.42
CA LEU A 285 7.36 8.02 -12.31
C LEU A 285 5.90 7.94 -12.78
N VAL A 286 5.24 6.82 -12.52
CA VAL A 286 3.81 6.63 -12.76
C VAL A 286 3.11 6.38 -11.44
N ASN A 287 2.22 7.29 -11.05
CA ASN A 287 1.49 7.25 -9.78
C ASN A 287 -0.01 7.11 -10.05
N SER A 288 -0.65 6.15 -9.39
CA SER A 288 -2.11 6.09 -9.33
C SER A 288 -2.65 7.11 -8.33
N LEU A 289 -3.57 7.96 -8.75
CA LEU A 289 -4.25 8.94 -7.90
C LEU A 289 -5.53 8.30 -7.35
N GLY A 290 -5.49 7.94 -6.07
CA GLY A 290 -6.48 7.09 -5.41
C GLY A 290 -7.70 7.86 -4.90
N THR A 291 -7.56 9.16 -4.65
CA THR A 291 -8.64 10.11 -4.32
C THR A 291 -9.45 9.82 -3.04
N ALA A 292 -9.10 8.80 -2.26
CA ALA A 292 -9.89 8.39 -1.10
C ALA A 292 -9.83 9.43 0.02
N LEU A 293 -8.63 9.97 0.31
CA LEU A 293 -8.45 10.97 1.36
C LEU A 293 -9.04 12.31 0.94
N THR A 294 -8.76 12.78 -0.27
CA THR A 294 -9.22 14.10 -0.74
C THR A 294 -10.72 14.15 -0.98
N SER A 295 -11.33 13.11 -1.58
CA SER A 295 -12.78 13.06 -1.74
C SER A 295 -13.52 12.93 -0.41
N GLY A 296 -12.92 12.25 0.57
CA GLY A 296 -13.43 12.19 1.94
C GLY A 296 -13.38 13.54 2.66
N ALA A 297 -12.33 14.33 2.42
CA ALA A 297 -12.16 15.66 3.00
C ALA A 297 -12.87 16.78 2.22
N ALA A 298 -13.28 16.55 0.97
CA ALA A 298 -13.85 17.57 0.07
C ALA A 298 -15.02 18.39 0.68
N PRO A 299 -15.95 17.83 1.49
CA PRO A 299 -17.00 18.62 2.13
C PRO A 299 -16.48 19.71 3.08
N LEU A 300 -15.25 19.57 3.58
CA LEU A 300 -14.61 20.55 4.47
C LEU A 300 -14.02 21.75 3.71
N ALA A 301 -13.93 21.69 2.36
CA ALA A 301 -13.27 22.73 1.56
C ALA A 301 -13.89 24.12 1.77
N GLY A 302 -15.22 24.21 1.92
CA GLY A 302 -15.92 25.48 2.13
C GLY A 302 -15.56 26.20 3.42
N VAL A 303 -15.13 25.47 4.46
CA VAL A 303 -14.66 26.05 5.74
C VAL A 303 -13.14 26.08 5.84
N ALA A 304 -12.43 25.29 5.03
CA ALA A 304 -10.99 25.15 5.09
C ALA A 304 -10.25 26.48 4.87
N GLY A 305 -10.72 27.34 3.95
CA GLY A 305 -10.10 28.65 3.72
C GLY A 305 -10.12 29.59 4.93
N TRP A 306 -11.01 29.36 5.91
CA TRP A 306 -11.03 30.11 7.18
C TRP A 306 -10.11 29.50 8.24
N LEU A 307 -9.84 28.20 8.17
CA LEU A 307 -9.14 27.43 9.20
C LEU A 307 -7.65 27.21 8.86
N LEU A 308 -7.34 27.04 7.58
CA LEU A 308 -6.00 26.79 7.09
C LEU A 308 -5.17 28.08 7.09
N PRO A 309 -3.92 28.05 7.56
CA PRO A 309 -3.09 29.24 7.64
C PRO A 309 -2.65 29.72 6.25
N GLY A 310 -2.46 31.02 6.12
CA GLY A 310 -1.87 31.64 4.92
C GLY A 310 -2.74 31.54 3.65
N GLY A 311 -4.07 31.42 3.79
CA GLY A 311 -4.98 31.35 2.64
C GLY A 311 -4.86 30.05 1.83
N ARG A 312 -4.35 28.98 2.45
CA ARG A 312 -4.26 27.65 1.84
C ARG A 312 -5.66 27.03 1.69
N GLU A 313 -5.78 26.15 0.71
CA GLU A 313 -7.01 25.38 0.45
C GLU A 313 -6.73 23.89 0.63
N LEU A 314 -7.80 23.10 0.79
CA LEU A 314 -7.66 21.65 0.78
C LEU A 314 -7.25 21.16 -0.60
N LEU A 315 -6.46 20.09 -0.62
CA LEU A 315 -6.21 19.33 -1.82
C LEU A 315 -7.52 18.70 -2.30
N LEU A 316 -7.92 19.02 -3.53
CA LEU A 316 -9.18 18.56 -4.12
C LEU A 316 -9.00 17.25 -4.89
N PRO A 317 -10.03 16.38 -4.88
CA PRO A 317 -9.99 15.11 -5.59
C PRO A 317 -9.90 15.31 -7.11
N ARG A 318 -9.05 14.53 -7.76
CA ARG A 318 -8.90 14.45 -9.22
C ARG A 318 -8.99 13.02 -9.75
N GLY A 319 -8.40 12.05 -9.04
CA GLY A 319 -8.26 10.67 -9.51
C GLY A 319 -7.39 10.51 -10.76
N GLY A 320 -7.30 9.27 -11.27
CA GLY A 320 -6.59 8.93 -12.51
C GLY A 320 -5.14 8.50 -12.31
N ILE A 321 -4.29 8.79 -13.30
CA ILE A 321 -2.86 8.43 -13.31
C ILE A 321 -2.04 9.69 -13.60
N GLN A 322 -1.03 9.94 -12.77
CA GLN A 322 -0.05 11.00 -13.00
C GLN A 322 1.27 10.39 -13.48
N VAL A 323 1.75 10.88 -14.62
CA VAL A 323 3.07 10.53 -15.17
C VAL A 323 4.00 11.73 -15.03
N SER A 324 5.15 11.53 -14.37
CA SER A 324 6.16 12.57 -14.16
C SER A 324 7.49 12.10 -14.76
N ARG A 325 8.06 12.88 -15.68
CA ARG A 325 9.33 12.56 -16.33
C ARG A 325 10.48 13.32 -15.68
N PRO A 326 11.69 12.76 -15.62
CA PRO A 326 12.87 13.51 -15.23
C PRO A 326 13.03 14.73 -16.13
N ARG A 327 13.50 15.84 -15.56
CA ARG A 327 13.96 16.96 -16.38
C ARG A 327 15.23 16.53 -17.10
N GLU A 328 15.28 16.70 -18.41
CA GLU A 328 16.55 16.60 -19.14
C GLU A 328 17.54 17.57 -18.48
N ALA A 329 18.75 17.08 -18.17
CA ALA A 329 19.82 17.95 -17.75
C ALA A 329 20.02 19.00 -18.87
N PRO A 330 20.12 20.30 -18.54
CA PRO A 330 20.39 21.31 -19.56
C PRO A 330 21.65 20.89 -20.32
N THR A 331 21.52 20.71 -21.63
CA THR A 331 22.61 20.40 -22.55
C THR A 331 23.65 21.51 -22.46
N GLY A 332 24.75 21.27 -21.73
CA GLY A 332 25.83 22.26 -21.60
C GLY A 332 26.66 22.21 -20.31
N ALA A 333 26.26 21.46 -19.28
CA ALA A 333 27.15 21.23 -18.14
C ALA A 333 28.13 20.11 -18.48
N LEU A 334 29.36 20.48 -18.87
CA LEU A 334 30.49 19.56 -18.89
C LEU A 334 30.64 18.93 -17.48
N PRO A 335 30.99 17.63 -17.38
CA PRO A 335 31.30 17.05 -16.09
C PRO A 335 32.44 17.85 -15.43
N ALA A 336 32.26 18.21 -14.17
CA ALA A 336 33.34 18.75 -13.36
C ALA A 336 34.34 17.61 -13.09
N ASP A 337 35.59 17.83 -13.50
CA ASP A 337 36.75 16.97 -13.21
C ASP A 337 36.97 16.77 -11.70
#